data_AF-A0A7L0SDU6-F1
#
_entry.id   AF-A0A7L0SDU6-F1
#
_cell.length_a   1.000
_cell.length_b   1.000
_cell.length_c   1.000
_cell.angle_alpha   90.00
_cell.angle_beta   90.00
_cell.angle_gamma   90.00
#
_symmetry.space_group_name_H-M   'P 1'
#
loop_
_entity.id
_entity.type
_entity.pdbx_description
1 polymer ?
#
loop_
_entity_poly.entity_id
_entity_poly.type
_entity_poly.pdbx_seq_one_letter_code
_entity_poly.pdbx_strand_id
1 'polypeptide(L)'
;AAGDAQWGVGVAKDTVIRAGSSALSPGAGVWAVRLLGNQFESLSSPRTVLSQSPVPWRILVCLDCTERLVTFLNADTGAQIF
;
A
#
# COMPACT_ATOMS: atom_id res chain seq x y z
N ALA A 1 25.54 -0.27 1.61
CA ALA A 1 24.60 -1.09 0.81
C ALA A 1 23.19 -0.67 1.20
N ALA A 2 22.41 -0.10 0.29
CA ALA A 2 20.99 0.17 0.55
C ALA A 2 20.31 -1.20 0.67
N GLY A 3 20.20 -1.69 1.92
CA GLY A 3 19.76 -3.04 2.24
C GLY A 3 18.34 -3.30 1.77
N ASP A 4 17.98 -4.59 1.76
CA ASP A 4 16.67 -5.16 1.43
C ASP A 4 15.54 -4.59 2.30
N ALA A 5 15.24 -3.31 2.13
CA ALA A 5 14.17 -2.63 2.82
C ALA A 5 12.87 -3.15 2.21
N GLN A 6 12.19 -4.00 2.97
CA GLN A 6 10.88 -4.51 2.62
C GLN A 6 9.88 -4.12 3.70
N TRP A 7 8.85 -3.38 3.31
CA TRP A 7 7.73 -3.06 4.18
C TRP A 7 6.47 -2.90 3.36
N GLY A 8 5.32 -3.09 3.99
CA GLY A 8 4.01 -2.83 3.40
C GLY A 8 3.07 -2.25 4.46
N VAL A 9 2.20 -1.35 4.03
CA VAL A 9 1.20 -0.71 4.90
C VAL A 9 -0.11 -0.57 4.15
N GLY A 10 -1.22 -0.72 4.87
CA GLY A 10 -2.56 -0.59 4.31
C GLY A 10 -3.63 -1.13 5.23
N VAL A 11 -4.77 -1.47 4.62
CA VAL A 11 -5.96 -2.00 5.30
C VAL A 11 -6.38 -3.32 4.69
N ALA A 12 -6.97 -4.16 5.53
CA ALA A 12 -7.54 -5.43 5.12
C ALA A 12 -8.96 -5.54 5.68
N LYS A 13 -9.82 -6.23 4.95
CA LYS A 13 -11.10 -6.72 5.48
C LYS A 13 -10.84 -7.66 6.65
N ASP A 14 -11.73 -7.64 7.62
CA ASP A 14 -11.79 -8.60 8.72
C ASP A 14 -11.92 -10.06 8.23
N THR A 15 -12.60 -10.25 7.09
CA THR A 15 -12.80 -11.54 6.43
C THR A 15 -11.62 -12.05 5.61
N VAL A 16 -10.48 -11.33 5.57
CA VAL A 16 -9.31 -11.76 4.80
C VAL A 16 -8.78 -13.10 5.32
N ILE A 17 -8.48 -14.03 4.42
CA ILE A 17 -7.83 -15.29 4.78
C ILE A 17 -6.35 -15.01 5.09
N ARG A 18 -5.98 -15.15 6.36
CA ARG A 18 -4.62 -14.89 6.87
C ARG A 18 -3.66 -16.08 6.74
N ALA A 19 -4.18 -17.25 6.41
CA ALA A 19 -3.39 -18.47 6.27
C ALA A 19 -2.95 -18.65 4.81
N GLY A 20 -1.67 -18.99 4.62
CA GLY A 20 -1.07 -19.26 3.31
C GLY A 20 -0.63 -18.01 2.53
N SER A 21 -0.17 -18.21 1.29
CA SER A 21 0.21 -17.14 0.38
C SER A 21 -1.02 -16.56 -0.31
N SER A 22 -1.88 -15.87 0.44
CA SER A 22 -2.99 -15.13 -0.17
C SER A 22 -2.43 -14.01 -1.05
N ALA A 23 -2.96 -13.87 -2.27
CA ALA A 23 -2.61 -12.75 -3.12
C ALA A 23 -2.99 -11.44 -2.41
N LEU A 24 -2.03 -10.56 -2.16
CA LEU A 24 -2.31 -9.23 -1.63
C LEU A 24 -2.89 -8.38 -2.77
N SER A 25 -4.22 -8.28 -2.82
CA SER A 25 -4.94 -7.48 -3.80
C SER A 25 -6.32 -7.04 -3.29
N PRO A 26 -6.95 -6.02 -3.92
CA PRO A 26 -8.31 -5.63 -3.60
C PRO A 26 -9.32 -6.78 -3.72
N GLY A 27 -9.11 -7.68 -4.69
CA GLY A 27 -9.94 -8.88 -4.88
C GLY A 27 -9.87 -9.86 -3.70
N ALA A 28 -8.73 -9.91 -3.02
CA ALA A 28 -8.56 -10.66 -1.77
C ALA A 28 -8.94 -9.86 -0.51
N GLY A 29 -9.45 -8.64 -0.66
CA GLY A 29 -9.84 -7.78 0.46
C GLY A 29 -8.67 -7.06 1.14
N VAL A 30 -7.57 -6.82 0.42
CA VAL A 30 -6.41 -6.07 0.92
C VAL A 30 -6.14 -4.86 0.02
N TRP A 31 -5.99 -3.69 0.62
CA TRP A 31 -5.53 -2.47 -0.04
C TRP A 31 -4.27 -1.98 0.66
N ALA A 32 -3.16 -1.93 -0.06
CA ALA A 32 -1.87 -1.58 0.53
C ALA A 32 -0.90 -1.05 -0.52
N VAL A 33 0.11 -0.35 -0.05
CA VAL A 33 1.33 -0.02 -0.77
C VAL A 33 2.51 -0.72 -0.10
N ARG A 34 3.56 -1.02 -0.87
CA ARG A 34 4.77 -1.63 -0.33
C ARG A 34 6.02 -1.08 -0.97
N LEU A 35 7.12 -1.14 -0.23
CA LEU A 35 8.47 -1.07 -0.76
C LEU A 35 9.05 -2.48 -0.79
N LEU A 36 9.55 -2.90 -1.95
CA LEU A 36 10.31 -4.14 -2.11
C LEU A 36 11.65 -3.79 -2.75
N GLY A 37 12.72 -3.78 -1.95
CA GLY A 37 14.02 -3.30 -2.39
C GLY A 37 13.95 -1.80 -2.69
N ASN A 38 14.01 -1.43 -3.97
CA ASN A 38 13.87 -0.05 -4.43
C ASN A 38 12.54 0.22 -5.16
N GLN A 39 11.65 -0.77 -5.24
CA GLN A 39 10.39 -0.65 -5.95
C GLN A 39 9.25 -0.33 -4.99
N PHE A 40 8.73 0.90 -5.08
CA PHE A 40 7.52 1.32 -4.39
C PHE A 40 6.31 1.07 -5.29
N GLU A 41 5.34 0.29 -4.82
CA GLU A 41 4.19 -0.13 -5.63
C GLU A 41 2.89 -0.24 -4.81
N SER A 42 1.76 -0.06 -5.48
CA SER A 42 0.45 -0.43 -4.96
C SER A 42 0.17 -1.91 -5.20
N LEU A 43 -0.46 -2.55 -4.22
CA LEU A 43 -0.92 -3.94 -4.28
C LEU A 43 -2.23 -4.06 -5.06
N SER A 44 -2.37 -3.35 -6.18
CA SER A 44 -3.48 -3.49 -7.13
C SER A 44 -3.36 -4.79 -7.94
N SER A 45 -4.40 -5.11 -8.73
CA SER A 45 -4.36 -6.22 -9.68
C SER A 45 -4.68 -5.70 -11.09
N PRO A 46 -3.68 -5.51 -11.97
CA PRO A 46 -2.25 -5.75 -11.75
C PRO A 46 -1.60 -4.74 -10.79
N ARG A 47 -0.42 -5.08 -10.24
CA ARG A 47 0.37 -4.18 -9.39
C ARG A 47 0.78 -2.94 -10.17
N THR A 48 0.82 -1.79 -9.50
CA THR A 48 1.17 -0.51 -10.13
C THR A 48 2.41 0.06 -9.45
N VAL A 49 3.47 0.30 -10.21
CA VAL A 49 4.67 0.99 -9.70
C VAL A 49 4.34 2.47 -9.50
N LEU A 50 4.67 2.99 -8.33
CA LEU A 50 4.35 4.36 -7.93
C LEU A 50 5.56 5.27 -8.17
N SER A 51 5.37 6.34 -8.93
CA SER A 51 6.43 7.30 -9.28
C SER A 51 6.67 8.34 -8.18
N GLN A 52 7.01 7.90 -6.97
CA GLN A 52 7.39 8.78 -5.85
C GLN A 52 8.91 8.69 -5.62
N SER A 53 9.60 9.82 -5.78
CA SER A 53 11.04 9.94 -5.50
C SER A 53 11.31 11.25 -4.75
N PRO A 54 11.86 11.20 -3.53
CA PRO A 54 12.17 10.00 -2.75
C PRO A 54 10.90 9.25 -2.30
N VAL A 55 11.05 7.97 -1.95
CA VAL A 55 9.96 7.20 -1.34
C VAL A 55 9.59 7.86 0.00
N PRO A 56 8.30 8.13 0.28
CA PRO A 56 7.89 8.75 1.53
C PRO A 56 8.25 7.86 2.72
N TRP A 57 8.82 8.48 3.75
CA TRP A 57 9.18 7.83 5.01
C TRP A 57 8.00 7.75 5.98
N ARG A 58 6.96 8.58 5.76
CA ARG A 58 5.69 8.54 6.48
C ARG A 58 4.52 8.50 5.49
N ILE A 59 3.65 7.52 5.69
CA ILE A 59 2.44 7.33 4.89
C ILE A 59 1.24 7.45 5.81
N LEU A 60 0.31 8.32 5.43
CA LEU A 60 -1.02 8.36 6.04
C LEU A 60 -1.95 7.46 5.22
N VAL A 61 -2.66 6.58 5.92
CA VAL A 61 -3.68 5.71 5.35
C VAL A 61 -5.03 6.20 5.82
N CYS A 62 -5.84 6.71 4.89
CA CYS A 62 -7.20 7.17 5.16
C CYS A 62 -8.20 6.13 4.69
N LEU A 63 -9.09 5.70 5.58
CA LEU A 63 -10.23 4.84 5.25
C LEU A 63 -11.51 5.68 5.31
N ASP A 64 -12.16 5.84 4.17
CA ASP A 64 -13.51 6.38 4.10
C ASP A 64 -14.51 5.21 4.04
N CYS A 65 -15.14 4.91 5.17
CA CYS A 65 -16.12 3.84 5.27
C CYS A 65 -17.42 4.14 4.52
N THR A 66 -17.75 5.42 4.33
CA THR A 66 -18.97 5.86 3.64
C THR A 66 -18.80 5.65 2.14
N GLU A 67 -17.70 6.16 1.59
CA GLU A 67 -17.37 6.07 0.16
C GLU A 67 -16.72 4.73 -0.23
N ARG A 68 -16.35 3.90 0.76
CA ARG A 68 -15.62 2.63 0.59
C ARG A 68 -14.28 2.81 -0.12
N LEU A 69 -13.58 3.88 0.23
CA LEU A 69 -12.30 4.25 -0.36
C LEU A 69 -11.16 4.12 0.64
N VAL A 70 -9.99 3.80 0.10
CA VAL A 70 -8.72 3.82 0.82
C VAL A 70 -7.80 4.74 0.06
N THR A 71 -7.24 5.73 0.73
CA THR A 71 -6.32 6.69 0.13
C THR A 71 -4.99 6.65 0.88
N PHE A 72 -3.90 6.59 0.11
CA PHE A 72 -2.54 6.68 0.59
C PHE A 72 -2.01 8.08 0.31
N LEU A 73 -1.51 8.75 1.33
CA LEU A 73 -1.00 10.12 1.24
C LEU A 73 0.43 10.17 1.77
N ASN A 74 1.28 10.99 1.14
CA ASN A 74 2.55 11.38 1.72
C ASN A 74 2.25 12.26 2.94
N ALA A 75 2.62 11.82 4.13
CA ALA A 75 2.23 12.51 5.37
C ALA A 75 2.95 13.85 5.58
N ASP A 76 4.04 14.10 4.85
CA ASP A 76 4.83 15.33 4.98
C ASP A 76 4.38 16.41 3.98
N THR A 77 3.90 16.00 2.80
CA THR A 77 3.45 16.93 1.75
C THR A 77 1.94 17.00 1.57
N GLY A 78 1.20 16.03 2.10
CA GLY A 78 -0.23 15.85 1.86
C GLY A 78 -0.57 15.37 0.44
N ALA A 79 0.41 15.12 -0.42
CA ALA A 79 0.18 14.66 -1.78
C ALA A 79 -0.39 13.24 -1.81
N GLN A 80 -1.39 13.00 -2.65
CA GLN A 80 -1.93 11.66 -2.87
C GLN A 80 -0.89 10.79 -3.58
N ILE A 81 -0.70 9.59 -3.04
CA ILE A 81 0.16 8.54 -3.58
C ILE A 81 -0.68 7.60 -4.46
N PHE A 82 -1.77 7.07 -3.89
CA PHE A 82 -2.67 6.12 -4.53
C PHE A 82 -4.06 6.25 -3.91
#